data_AF-A0A2E0WZ89-F1
#
_entry.id   AF-A0A2E0WZ89-F1
#
_cell.length_a   1.000
_cell.length_b   1.000
_cell.length_c   1.000
_cell.angle_alpha   90.00
_cell.angle_beta   90.00
_cell.angle_gamma   90.00
#
_symmetry.space_group_name_H-M   'P 1'
#
loop_
_entity.id
_entity.type
_entity.pdbx_description
1 polymer ?
#
loop_
_entity_poly.entity_id
_entity_poly.type
_entity_poly.pdbx_seq_one_letter_code
_entity_poly.pdbx_strand_id
1 'polypeptide(L)'
;MSLSAQLRTELTNLVGQTNQSVRLADAQRTLRCEADRVEALGVTAIELSLETPELANVALFDLQAASADLCRRVNYLLEPIAPIETDAQGCSVQMRSNPPQRDDNNRRYYKLQLSRGGRVELCRYEKQPGQPRTRIPAVLTHEVACRLVDDFVATVEGL
;
A
#
# COMPACT_ATOMS: atom_id res chain seq x y z
N MET A 1 -4.56 20.40 -4.94
CA MET A 1 -5.49 19.25 -4.71
C MET A 1 -4.65 18.11 -4.17
N SER A 2 -5.08 17.41 -3.11
CA SER A 2 -4.31 16.28 -2.54
C SER A 2 -4.24 15.10 -3.52
N LEU A 3 -3.25 14.22 -3.35
CA LEU A 3 -3.13 12.98 -4.14
C LEU A 3 -4.36 12.07 -3.97
N SER A 4 -4.96 12.02 -2.78
CA SER A 4 -6.19 11.27 -2.51
C SER A 4 -7.41 11.82 -3.26
N ALA A 5 -7.56 13.14 -3.35
CA ALA A 5 -8.62 13.77 -4.11
C ALA A 5 -8.45 13.57 -5.63
N GLN A 6 -7.20 13.63 -6.11
CA GLN A 6 -6.88 13.27 -7.50
C GLN A 6 -7.20 11.80 -7.78
N LEU A 7 -6.79 10.89 -6.90
CA LEU A 7 -7.07 9.45 -7.03
C LEU A 7 -8.58 9.18 -7.08
N ARG A 8 -9.36 9.80 -6.19
CA ARG A 8 -10.82 9.68 -6.18
C ARG A 8 -11.44 10.09 -7.52
N THR A 9 -10.96 11.21 -8.08
CA THR A 9 -11.44 11.72 -9.36
C THR A 9 -11.13 10.74 -10.48
N GLU A 10 -9.89 10.24 -10.57
CA GLU A 10 -9.50 9.25 -11.57
C GLU A 10 -10.27 7.93 -11.43
N LEU A 11 -10.41 7.39 -10.22
CA LEU A 11 -11.18 6.16 -10.00
C LEU A 11 -12.66 6.35 -10.41
N THR A 12 -13.23 7.54 -10.22
CA THR A 12 -14.59 7.84 -10.69
C THR A 12 -14.68 7.87 -12.22
N ASN A 13 -13.69 8.45 -12.89
CA ASN A 13 -13.62 8.52 -14.35
C ASN A 13 -13.40 7.14 -15.00
N LEU A 14 -12.72 6.23 -14.28
CA LEU A 14 -12.36 4.91 -14.76
C LEU A 14 -13.40 3.82 -14.43
N VAL A 15 -14.56 4.15 -13.85
CA VAL A 15 -15.59 3.16 -13.55
C VAL A 15 -15.95 2.33 -14.78
N GLY A 16 -15.89 1.00 -14.64
CA GLY A 16 -16.14 0.03 -15.71
C GLY A 16 -14.90 -0.34 -16.53
N GLN A 17 -13.76 0.32 -16.32
CA GLN A 17 -12.50 0.02 -16.98
C GLN A 17 -11.74 -1.11 -16.26
N THR A 18 -10.85 -1.77 -17.00
CA THR A 18 -9.96 -2.83 -16.52
C THR A 18 -8.51 -2.57 -16.92
N ASN A 19 -7.55 -3.17 -16.21
CA ASN A 19 -6.11 -3.08 -16.48
C ASN A 19 -5.60 -1.63 -16.65
N GLN A 20 -5.95 -0.78 -15.69
CA GLN A 20 -5.59 0.64 -15.71
C GLN A 20 -4.38 0.92 -14.82
N SER A 21 -3.48 1.77 -15.32
CA SER A 21 -2.36 2.31 -14.55
C SER A 21 -2.63 3.80 -14.31
N VAL A 22 -2.95 4.13 -13.06
CA VAL A 22 -3.16 5.52 -12.63
C VAL A 22 -1.84 6.04 -12.07
N ARG A 23 -1.32 7.13 -12.66
CA ARG A 23 -0.14 7.83 -12.18
C ARG A 23 -0.49 9.28 -11.90
N LEU A 24 -0.34 9.69 -10.65
CA LEU A 24 -0.66 11.03 -10.17
C LEU A 24 0.56 11.62 -9.49
N ALA A 25 0.73 12.93 -9.57
CA ALA A 25 1.86 13.61 -8.96
C ALA A 25 1.41 14.88 -8.24
N ASP A 26 2.12 15.21 -7.17
CA ASP A 26 2.14 16.55 -6.59
C ASP A 26 3.54 17.17 -6.77
N ALA A 27 3.87 18.18 -5.97
CA ALA A 27 5.15 18.87 -6.06
C ALA A 27 6.38 17.98 -5.82
N GLN A 28 6.26 16.93 -5.02
CA GLN A 28 7.41 16.09 -4.62
C GLN A 28 7.16 14.59 -4.80
N ARG A 29 5.90 14.16 -4.89
CA ARG A 29 5.51 12.76 -4.75
C ARG A 29 4.81 12.25 -6.01
N THR A 30 5.02 10.98 -6.32
CA THR A 30 4.30 10.28 -7.37
C THR A 30 3.52 9.13 -6.77
N LEU A 31 2.20 9.18 -6.88
CA LEU A 31 1.33 8.06 -6.57
C LEU A 31 1.13 7.20 -7.82
N ARG A 32 1.21 5.88 -7.64
CA ARG A 32 0.86 4.88 -8.65
C ARG A 32 -0.19 3.93 -8.10
N CYS A 33 -1.23 3.67 -8.88
CA CYS A 33 -2.23 2.64 -8.61
C CYS A 33 -2.39 1.77 -9.85
N GLU A 34 -2.04 0.48 -9.73
CA GLU A 34 -2.29 -0.53 -10.76
C GLU A 34 -3.62 -1.22 -10.45
N ALA A 35 -4.63 -1.01 -11.29
CA ALA A 35 -5.98 -1.51 -11.11
C ALA A 35 -6.30 -2.60 -12.15
N ASP A 36 -6.64 -3.79 -11.68
CA ASP A 36 -7.21 -4.86 -12.52
C ASP A 36 -8.62 -4.47 -12.99
N ARG A 37 -9.42 -3.87 -12.10
CA ARG A 37 -10.79 -3.41 -12.37
C ARG A 37 -11.15 -2.23 -11.48
N VAL A 38 -11.96 -1.32 -12.03
CA VAL A 38 -12.55 -0.20 -11.29
C VAL A 38 -14.07 -0.30 -11.37
N GLU A 39 -14.72 -0.29 -10.21
CA GLU A 39 -16.15 -0.36 -10.00
C GLU A 39 -16.69 0.93 -9.38
N ALA A 40 -18.02 1.11 -9.35
CA ALA A 40 -18.63 2.35 -8.86
C ALA A 40 -18.23 2.73 -7.43
N LEU A 41 -17.94 1.75 -6.57
CA LEU A 41 -17.61 1.95 -5.15
C LEU A 41 -16.22 1.42 -4.78
N GLY A 42 -15.50 0.78 -5.70
CA GLY A 42 -14.33 0.00 -5.36
C GLY A 42 -13.36 -0.17 -6.52
N VAL A 43 -12.15 -0.58 -6.15
CA VAL A 43 -11.06 -0.88 -7.06
C VAL A 43 -10.46 -2.21 -6.67
N THR A 44 -10.22 -3.04 -7.68
CA THR A 44 -9.45 -4.27 -7.57
C THR A 44 -8.00 -3.94 -7.89
N ALA A 45 -7.23 -3.51 -6.88
CA ALA A 45 -5.89 -2.97 -7.02
C ALA A 45 -4.82 -4.07 -6.92
N ILE A 46 -3.95 -4.18 -7.92
CA ILE A 46 -2.78 -5.06 -7.91
C ILE A 46 -1.67 -4.45 -7.03
N GLU A 47 -1.52 -3.14 -7.10
CA GLU A 47 -0.52 -2.37 -6.35
C GLU A 47 -1.02 -0.94 -6.10
N LEU A 48 -0.75 -0.42 -4.90
CA LEU A 48 -0.85 1.01 -4.59
C LEU A 48 0.51 1.45 -4.01
N SER A 49 1.18 2.40 -4.63
CA SER A 49 2.50 2.85 -4.21
C SER A 49 2.69 4.36 -4.28
N LEU A 50 3.50 4.88 -3.37
CA LEU A 50 3.91 6.28 -3.32
C LEU A 50 5.43 6.35 -3.45
N GLU A 51 5.91 7.05 -4.47
CA GLU A 51 7.31 7.42 -4.64
C GLU A 51 7.56 8.84 -4.13
N THR A 52 8.62 9.05 -3.35
CA THR A 52 8.78 10.25 -2.51
C THR A 52 10.26 10.50 -2.15
N PRO A 53 10.81 11.71 -2.34
CA PRO A 53 12.19 12.02 -1.98
C PRO A 53 12.46 12.02 -0.46
N GLU A 54 11.43 12.19 0.37
CA GLU A 54 11.50 12.21 1.83
C GLU A 54 12.10 10.90 2.41
N LEU A 55 11.91 9.78 1.71
CA LEU A 55 12.49 8.48 2.06
C LEU A 55 13.87 8.22 1.44
N ALA A 56 14.46 9.16 0.68
CA ALA A 56 15.70 8.90 -0.05
C ALA A 56 16.89 8.61 0.89
N ASN A 57 17.00 9.36 2.00
CA ASN A 57 18.14 9.31 2.92
C ASN A 57 17.75 9.04 4.37
N VAL A 58 16.54 8.51 4.60
CA VAL A 58 16.02 8.21 5.94
C VAL A 58 16.90 7.18 6.68
N ALA A 59 17.13 7.41 7.97
CA ALA A 59 17.83 6.45 8.82
C ALA A 59 16.92 5.27 9.18
N LEU A 60 17.51 4.11 9.48
CA LEU A 60 16.74 2.90 9.80
C LEU A 60 15.83 3.08 11.01
N PHE A 61 16.28 3.83 12.02
CA PHE A 61 15.52 4.12 13.23
C PHE A 61 14.23 4.90 12.91
N ASP A 62 14.33 5.97 12.11
CA ASP A 62 13.17 6.77 11.70
C ASP A 62 12.23 5.96 10.81
N LEU A 63 12.78 5.10 9.95
CA LEU A 63 12.01 4.17 9.12
C LEU A 63 11.20 3.18 9.97
N GLN A 64 11.77 2.67 11.06
CA GLN A 64 11.07 1.81 12.01
C GLN A 64 9.95 2.55 12.73
N ALA A 65 10.23 3.77 13.22
CA ALA A 65 9.21 4.61 13.86
C ALA A 65 8.05 4.92 12.90
N ALA A 66 8.34 5.36 11.67
CA ALA A 66 7.35 5.62 10.64
C ALA A 66 6.53 4.38 10.27
N SER A 67 7.16 3.20 10.22
CA SER A 67 6.45 1.94 9.98
C SER A 67 5.46 1.58 11.09
N ALA A 68 5.85 1.78 12.36
CA ALA A 68 4.96 1.54 13.50
C ALA A 68 3.78 2.51 13.47
N ASP A 69 4.04 3.77 13.14
CA ASP A 69 3.02 4.81 12.99
C ASP A 69 2.04 4.52 11.86
N LEU A 70 2.54 4.05 10.71
CA LEU A 70 1.70 3.62 9.59
C LEU A 70 0.81 2.44 9.99
N CYS A 71 1.36 1.43 10.70
CA CYS A 71 0.56 0.32 11.23
C CYS A 71 -0.55 0.78 12.17
N ARG A 72 -0.30 1.80 13.02
CA ARG A 72 -1.34 2.36 13.91
C ARG A 72 -2.45 3.07 13.15
N ARG A 73 -2.11 3.78 12.06
CA ARG A 73 -3.08 4.48 11.19
C ARG A 73 -3.92 3.52 10.34
N VAL A 74 -3.28 2.50 9.76
CA VAL A 74 -3.91 1.50 8.88
C VAL A 74 -4.59 0.41 9.71
N ASN A 75 -5.66 0.80 10.41
CA ASN A 75 -6.47 -0.07 11.28
C ASN A 75 -7.85 -0.42 10.71
N TYR A 76 -8.06 -0.13 9.42
CA TYR A 76 -9.34 -0.23 8.72
C TYR A 76 -9.32 -1.23 7.56
N LEU A 77 -8.20 -1.94 7.36
CA LEU A 77 -8.15 -3.11 6.47
C LEU A 77 -8.83 -4.31 7.15
N LEU A 78 -9.18 -5.32 6.35
CA LEU A 78 -9.82 -6.55 6.85
C LEU A 78 -8.95 -7.31 7.86
N GLU A 79 -7.63 -7.19 7.75
CA GLU A 79 -6.65 -7.79 8.65
C GLU A 79 -5.74 -6.70 9.23
N PRO A 80 -5.44 -6.71 10.55
CA PRO A 80 -4.53 -5.75 11.16
C PRO A 80 -3.12 -5.91 10.61
N ILE A 81 -2.42 -4.80 10.38
CA ILE A 81 -1.05 -4.79 9.88
C ILE A 81 -0.06 -4.64 11.03
N ALA A 82 1.01 -5.43 11.03
CA ALA A 82 2.13 -5.29 11.96
C ALA A 82 3.48 -5.36 11.22
N PRO A 83 4.55 -4.73 11.74
CA PRO A 83 5.91 -4.97 11.28
C PRO A 83 6.29 -6.45 11.44
N ILE A 84 6.93 -7.02 10.43
CA ILE A 84 7.36 -8.43 10.39
C ILE A 84 8.88 -8.55 10.25
N GLU A 85 9.49 -7.67 9.46
CA GLU A 85 10.91 -7.77 9.12
C GLU A 85 11.50 -6.37 8.96
N THR A 86 12.72 -6.19 9.45
CA THR A 86 13.55 -5.00 9.20
C THR A 86 14.84 -5.47 8.55
N ASP A 87 15.09 -5.00 7.33
CA ASP A 87 16.34 -5.22 6.63
C ASP A 87 17.26 -4.02 6.87
N ALA A 88 18.28 -4.21 7.72
CA ALA A 88 19.24 -3.17 8.03
C ALA A 88 20.21 -2.86 6.87
N GLN A 89 20.46 -3.83 5.99
CA GLN A 89 21.38 -3.63 4.85
C GLN A 89 20.68 -2.84 3.74
N GLY A 90 19.48 -3.29 3.34
CA GLY A 90 18.64 -2.60 2.36
C GLY A 90 17.96 -1.34 2.90
N CYS A 91 17.92 -1.16 4.22
CA CYS A 91 17.15 -0.12 4.91
C CYS A 91 15.68 -0.13 4.47
N SER A 92 15.00 -1.23 4.80
CA SER A 92 13.58 -1.39 4.56
C SER A 92 12.87 -2.02 5.75
N VAL A 93 11.62 -1.65 5.97
CA VAL A 93 10.73 -2.30 6.92
C VAL A 93 9.56 -2.90 6.15
N GLN A 94 9.35 -4.19 6.36
CA GLN A 94 8.22 -4.91 5.83
C GLN A 94 7.18 -5.10 6.93
N MET A 95 5.95 -4.75 6.60
CA MET A 95 4.77 -4.98 7.43
C MET A 95 3.79 -5.90 6.69
N ARG A 96 3.04 -6.72 7.42
CA ARG A 96 2.03 -7.62 6.82
C ARG A 96 0.81 -7.75 7.70
N SER A 97 -0.27 -8.26 7.14
CA SER A 97 -1.41 -8.74 7.93
C SER A 97 -0.95 -9.75 8.98
N ASN A 98 -1.26 -9.47 10.25
CA ASN A 98 -0.91 -10.33 11.37
C ASN A 98 -2.00 -10.31 12.46
N PRO A 99 -2.84 -11.36 12.56
CA PRO A 99 -2.78 -12.58 11.77
C PRO A 99 -3.19 -12.36 10.30
N PRO A 100 -2.69 -13.16 9.35
CA PRO A 100 -3.21 -13.18 7.98
C PRO A 100 -4.61 -13.78 7.94
N GLN A 101 -5.39 -13.45 6.90
CA GLN A 101 -6.64 -14.14 6.61
C GLN A 101 -6.33 -15.61 6.28
N ARG A 102 -7.14 -16.50 6.86
CA ARG A 102 -7.07 -17.95 6.62
C ARG A 102 -8.40 -18.41 6.07
N ASP A 103 -8.34 -19.19 5.00
CA ASP A 103 -9.42 -20.07 4.56
C ASP A 103 -8.95 -21.53 4.67
N ASP A 104 -9.78 -22.49 4.25
CA ASP A 104 -9.54 -23.93 4.47
C ASP A 104 -8.18 -24.43 3.96
N ASN A 105 -7.55 -23.75 2.99
CA ASN A 105 -6.23 -24.14 2.48
C ASN A 105 -5.28 -22.99 2.12
N ASN A 106 -5.67 -21.72 2.26
CA ASN A 106 -4.87 -20.58 1.82
C ASN A 106 -4.66 -19.55 2.93
N ARG A 107 -3.51 -18.87 2.84
CA ARG A 107 -3.23 -17.67 3.63
C ARG A 107 -3.21 -16.48 2.70
N ARG A 108 -4.02 -15.47 3.00
CA ARG A 108 -4.02 -14.18 2.31
C ARG A 108 -3.58 -13.09 3.26
N TYR A 109 -2.78 -12.17 2.76
CA TYR A 109 -2.30 -11.05 3.56
C TYR A 109 -2.01 -9.84 2.69
N TYR A 110 -2.26 -8.67 3.24
CA TYR A 110 -1.68 -7.44 2.78
C TYR A 110 -0.21 -7.39 3.17
N LYS A 111 0.63 -6.84 2.30
CA LYS A 111 2.03 -6.50 2.53
C LYS A 111 2.18 -5.01 2.33
N LEU A 112 2.64 -4.31 3.36
CA LEU A 112 3.16 -2.96 3.26
C LEU A 112 4.69 -3.01 3.28
N GLN A 113 5.33 -2.15 2.49
CA GLN A 113 6.78 -2.01 2.49
C GLN A 113 7.14 -0.53 2.51
N LEU A 114 7.99 -0.15 3.45
CA LEU A 114 8.61 1.16 3.54
C LEU A 114 10.11 0.99 3.32
N SER A 115 10.68 1.64 2.30
CA SER A 115 12.09 1.46 1.96
C SER A 115 12.80 2.77 1.71
N ARG A 116 14.03 2.87 2.22
CA ARG A 116 14.98 3.88 1.79
C ARG A 116 15.15 3.80 0.27
N GLY A 117 15.29 4.96 -0.38
CA GLY A 117 15.24 5.05 -1.84
C GLY A 117 13.86 5.43 -2.37
N GLY A 118 12.91 5.76 -1.48
CA GLY A 118 11.82 6.63 -1.85
C GLY A 118 10.46 5.97 -2.02
N ARG A 119 10.14 4.83 -1.39
CA ARG A 119 8.90 4.11 -1.71
C ARG A 119 8.11 3.58 -0.51
N VAL A 120 6.80 3.81 -0.55
CA VAL A 120 5.76 3.11 0.22
C VAL A 120 4.95 2.24 -0.75
N GLU A 121 4.75 0.95 -0.47
CA GLU A 121 3.99 0.04 -1.35
C GLU A 121 3.02 -0.84 -0.56
N LEU A 122 1.76 -0.92 -1.01
CA LEU A 122 0.78 -1.94 -0.62
C LEU A 122 0.54 -2.94 -1.76
N CYS A 123 0.56 -4.22 -1.42
CA CYS A 123 0.12 -5.32 -2.28
C CYS A 123 -0.64 -6.36 -1.46
N ARG A 124 -1.43 -7.22 -2.12
CA ARG A 124 -2.00 -8.42 -1.49
C ARG A 124 -1.31 -9.68 -2.04
N TYR A 125 -1.12 -10.66 -1.17
CA TYR A 125 -0.49 -11.93 -1.52
C TYR A 125 -1.36 -13.10 -1.07
N GLU A 126 -1.27 -14.20 -1.81
CA GLU A 126 -1.76 -15.51 -1.42
C GLU A 126 -0.58 -16.47 -1.25
N LYS A 127 -0.66 -17.35 -0.25
CA LYS A 127 0.28 -18.45 -0.03
C LYS A 127 -0.50 -19.73 0.21
N GLN A 128 -0.40 -20.64 -0.75
CA GLN A 128 -0.90 -22.01 -0.64
C GLN A 128 0.20 -22.94 -0.07
N PRO A 129 -0.15 -24.05 0.61
CA PRO A 129 0.79 -25.08 1.03
C PRO A 129 1.62 -25.60 -0.15
N GLY A 130 2.92 -25.77 0.03
CA GLY A 130 3.83 -26.26 -1.01
C GLY A 130 4.14 -25.29 -2.17
N GLN A 131 3.36 -24.24 -2.39
CA GLN A 131 3.55 -23.30 -3.51
C GLN A 131 4.26 -22.00 -3.11
N PRO A 132 5.01 -21.31 -3.97
CA PRO A 132 5.51 -19.97 -3.66
C PRO A 132 4.34 -19.00 -3.43
N ARG A 133 4.59 -17.90 -2.70
CA ARG A 133 3.60 -16.82 -2.57
C ARG A 133 3.39 -16.15 -3.93
N THR A 134 2.16 -15.78 -4.24
CA THR A 134 1.81 -15.05 -5.47
C THR A 134 1.14 -13.73 -5.12
N ARG A 135 1.37 -12.69 -5.92
CA ARG A 135 0.66 -11.42 -5.79
C ARG A 135 -0.75 -11.61 -6.35
N ILE A 136 -1.76 -11.14 -5.62
CA ILE A 136 -3.16 -11.15 -6.03
C ILE A 136 -3.75 -9.75 -5.88
N PRO A 137 -4.82 -9.40 -6.61
CA PRO A 137 -5.46 -8.11 -6.41
C PRO A 137 -6.09 -7.96 -5.02
N ALA A 138 -6.03 -6.75 -4.49
CA ALA A 138 -6.75 -6.29 -3.32
C ALA A 138 -8.05 -5.62 -3.73
N VAL A 139 -9.18 -6.12 -3.23
CA VAL A 139 -10.46 -5.40 -3.36
C VAL A 139 -10.54 -4.34 -2.26
N LEU A 140 -10.59 -3.08 -2.66
CA LEU A 140 -10.67 -1.93 -1.77
C LEU A 140 -11.85 -1.07 -2.19
N THR A 141 -12.54 -0.42 -1.25
CA THR A 141 -13.44 0.68 -1.64
C THR A 141 -12.60 1.88 -2.11
N HIS A 142 -13.19 2.76 -2.92
CA HIS A 142 -12.51 4.01 -3.30
C HIS A 142 -12.11 4.83 -2.06
N GLU A 143 -12.95 4.81 -1.02
CA GLU A 143 -12.66 5.46 0.25
C GLU A 143 -11.43 4.89 0.94
N VAL A 144 -11.33 3.56 1.06
CA VAL A 144 -10.19 2.88 1.67
C VAL A 144 -8.91 3.14 0.86
N ALA A 145 -8.98 3.11 -0.48
CA ALA A 145 -7.85 3.44 -1.34
C ALA A 145 -7.37 4.88 -1.13
N CYS A 146 -8.28 5.86 -1.05
CA CYS A 146 -7.93 7.26 -0.78
C CYS A 146 -7.32 7.43 0.62
N ARG A 147 -7.90 6.80 1.64
CA ARG A 147 -7.40 6.87 3.01
C ARG A 147 -5.99 6.28 3.13
N LEU A 148 -5.69 5.19 2.41
CA LEU A 148 -4.34 4.63 2.33
C LEU A 148 -3.35 5.63 1.74
N VAL A 149 -3.74 6.37 0.70
CA VAL A 149 -2.89 7.43 0.12
C VAL A 149 -2.61 8.54 1.14
N ASP A 150 -3.63 8.99 1.86
CA ASP A 150 -3.46 10.00 2.91
C ASP A 150 -2.54 9.48 4.03
N ASP A 151 -2.68 8.21 4.43
CA ASP A 151 -1.81 7.60 5.43
C ASP A 151 -0.37 7.44 4.93
N PHE A 152 -0.14 7.15 3.64
CA PHE A 152 1.20 7.10 3.06
C PHE A 152 1.86 8.47 3.08
N VAL A 153 1.12 9.50 2.65
CA VAL A 153 1.55 10.90 2.67
C VAL A 153 1.91 11.32 4.10
N ALA A 154 1.00 11.13 5.06
CA ALA A 154 1.23 11.50 6.45
C ALA A 154 2.41 10.73 7.08
N THR A 155 2.70 9.51 6.61
CA THR A 155 3.85 8.73 7.08
C THR A 155 5.16 9.36 6.67
N VAL A 156 5.25 9.85 5.43
CA VAL A 156 6.50 10.37 4.87
C VAL A 156 6.70 11.85 5.20
N GLU A 157 5.63 12.59 5.50
CA GLU A 157 5.69 13.95 6.07
C GLU A 157 6.16 13.99 7.53
N GLY A 158 6.01 12.87 8.25
CA GLY A 158 6.44 12.75 9.64
C GLY A 158 7.92 12.39 9.82
N LEU A 159 8.67 12.26 8.72
CA LEU A 159 10.10 11.94 8.67
C LEU A 159 10.93 13.21 8.46
#